data_AF-U6D655-F1
#
_entry.id   AF-U6D655-F1
#
_cell.length_a   1.000
_cell.length_b   1.000
_cell.length_c   1.000
_cell.angle_alpha   90.00
_cell.angle_beta   90.00
_cell.angle_gamma   90.00
#
_symmetry.space_group_name_H-M   'P 1'
#
loop_
_entity.id
_entity.type
_entity.pdbx_description
1 polymer ?
#
loop_
_entity_poly.entity_id
_entity_poly.type
_entity_poly.pdbx_seq_one_letter_code
_entity_poly.pdbx_strand_id
1 'polypeptide(L)'
;SAPPDSSSKAREPSLGKRKIFIIRKSLLDELMEVQHFRTIYHMFIAGLCVFIISTLAIDFIDEGRLMLEFDLLIFSFGQLPLALMTWVPMFLSTLLVPYQALRLWARPRAGGAWTLGVGLGCVLLAAHNAVLCVLPVHVALKYQLPPASRCVLVFEQVRLLMKSYSFLREAVPGALCARVGDGKQAPSFSSYLYFLFCPTLIYRKTYPRTPNVRWNYVAKNFAQALGCVLYACFILSRLCVPVFANMSREPFSSRALVLSIMHATLPGIFMLLLIFFAFLHCWLNAFAEMLRFGDRMFYRDWWN
;
A
#
# COMPACT_ATOMS: atom_id res chain seq x y z
N SER A 1 2.29 -12.14 65.11
CA SER A 1 1.71 -10.96 64.44
C SER A 1 2.47 -10.71 63.15
N ALA A 2 2.00 -11.32 62.06
CA ALA A 2 2.54 -11.09 60.71
C ALA A 2 1.53 -10.21 59.95
N PRO A 3 1.94 -9.12 59.29
CA PRO A 3 1.06 -8.40 58.38
C PRO A 3 1.15 -8.99 56.96
N PRO A 4 0.11 -8.79 56.13
CA PRO A 4 -0.22 -9.66 55.01
C PRO A 4 0.41 -9.23 53.68
N ASP A 5 0.58 -10.22 52.80
CA ASP A 5 0.73 -10.05 51.35
C ASP A 5 -0.34 -9.11 50.80
N SER A 6 0.08 -8.09 50.05
CA SER A 6 -0.80 -7.45 49.07
C SER A 6 -0.09 -7.30 47.73
N SER A 7 -0.58 -8.15 46.84
CA SER A 7 -0.35 -8.21 45.42
C SER A 7 -0.77 -6.91 44.73
N SER A 8 0.21 -6.14 44.23
CA SER A 8 -0.04 -5.22 43.12
C SER A 8 1.20 -5.04 42.24
N LYS A 9 1.80 -6.14 41.81
CA LYS A 9 2.44 -6.16 40.48
C LYS A 9 1.31 -6.07 39.47
N ALA A 10 0.84 -4.86 39.22
CA ALA A 10 0.04 -4.56 38.05
C ALA A 10 0.80 -5.14 36.86
N ARG A 11 0.22 -6.16 36.24
CA ARG A 11 0.73 -6.79 35.03
C ARG A 11 0.88 -5.68 33.98
N GLU A 12 2.07 -5.11 33.85
CA GLU A 12 2.45 -4.42 32.63
C GLU A 12 2.28 -5.45 31.50
N PRO A 13 1.37 -5.22 30.55
CA PRO A 13 1.19 -6.16 29.46
C PRO A 13 2.48 -6.13 28.64
N SER A 14 3.28 -7.21 28.72
CA SER A 14 4.48 -7.51 27.92
C SER A 14 4.84 -6.43 26.89
N LEU A 15 5.46 -5.35 27.37
CA LEU A 15 5.86 -4.19 26.56
C LEU A 15 7.02 -4.49 25.61
N GLY A 16 7.54 -5.73 25.62
CA GLY A 16 8.78 -6.16 24.97
C GLY A 16 8.72 -6.43 23.46
N LYS A 17 7.59 -6.24 22.76
CA LYS A 17 7.54 -6.45 21.29
C LYS A 17 6.79 -5.36 20.53
N ARG A 18 6.91 -4.10 20.95
CA ARG A 18 6.37 -2.96 20.18
C ARG A 18 7.39 -2.51 19.13
N LYS A 19 6.98 -2.39 17.86
CA LYS A 19 7.82 -1.78 16.82
C LYS A 19 8.20 -0.36 17.23
N ILE A 20 9.51 -0.11 17.31
CA ILE A 20 10.13 1.20 17.52
C ILE A 20 10.53 1.74 16.15
N PHE A 21 10.08 2.95 15.84
CA PHE A 21 10.41 3.63 14.59
C PHE A 21 11.69 4.43 14.77
N ILE A 22 12.67 4.22 13.90
CA ILE A 22 14.00 4.86 13.94
C ILE A 22 14.23 5.51 12.58
N ILE A 23 14.89 6.67 12.56
CA ILE A 23 15.26 7.34 11.31
C ILE A 23 16.30 6.49 10.58
N ARG A 24 15.95 5.93 9.43
CA ARG A 24 16.80 5.04 8.62
C ARG A 24 16.49 5.21 7.14
N LYS A 25 17.50 5.07 6.29
CA LYS A 25 17.32 5.06 4.83
C LYS A 25 16.71 3.73 4.37
N SER A 26 16.24 3.69 3.13
CA SER A 26 15.81 2.45 2.48
C SER A 26 17.03 1.59 2.17
N LEU A 27 16.94 0.27 2.35
CA LEU A 27 18.05 -0.65 2.11
C LEU A 27 18.62 -0.51 0.69
N LEU A 28 17.75 -0.36 -0.32
CA LEU A 28 18.21 -0.26 -1.70
C LEU A 28 18.86 1.09 -2.00
N ASP A 29 18.50 2.18 -1.30
CA ASP A 29 19.23 3.44 -1.43
C ASP A 29 20.68 3.28 -0.94
N GLU A 30 20.88 2.56 0.16
CA GLU A 30 22.21 2.25 0.69
C GLU A 30 22.98 1.30 -0.24
N LEU A 31 22.33 0.26 -0.77
CA LEU A 31 22.95 -0.67 -1.72
C LEU A 31 23.35 0.00 -3.04
N MET A 32 22.58 0.97 -3.53
CA MET A 32 22.88 1.70 -4.77
C MET A 32 24.11 2.61 -4.65
N GLU A 33 24.61 2.87 -3.43
CA GLU A 33 25.91 3.52 -3.22
C GLU A 33 27.07 2.58 -3.63
N VAL A 34 26.86 1.26 -3.57
CA VAL A 34 27.83 0.24 -4.03
C VAL A 34 27.82 0.15 -5.56
N GLN A 35 29.02 0.15 -6.16
CA GLN A 35 29.18 0.19 -7.62
C GLN A 35 28.48 -0.97 -8.34
N HIS A 36 28.54 -2.20 -7.81
CA HIS A 36 27.94 -3.37 -8.45
C HIS A 36 26.42 -3.26 -8.59
N PHE A 37 25.71 -2.81 -7.55
CA PHE A 37 24.26 -2.63 -7.61
C PHE A 37 23.86 -1.48 -8.53
N ARG A 38 24.65 -0.40 -8.57
CA ARG A 38 24.46 0.68 -9.53
C ARG A 38 24.59 0.19 -10.97
N THR A 39 25.54 -0.71 -11.26
CA THR A 39 25.66 -1.33 -12.58
C THR A 39 24.40 -2.13 -12.94
N ILE A 40 23.88 -2.95 -12.02
CA ILE A 40 22.64 -3.71 -12.24
C ILE A 40 21.48 -2.75 -12.56
N TYR A 41 21.33 -1.66 -11.81
CA TYR A 41 20.33 -0.63 -12.09
C TYR A 41 20.45 -0.05 -13.50
N HIS A 42 21.68 0.29 -13.94
CA HIS A 42 21.91 0.77 -15.30
C HIS A 42 21.65 -0.30 -16.37
N MET A 43 21.88 -1.59 -16.08
CA MET A 43 21.50 -2.69 -16.97
C MET A 43 19.98 -2.76 -17.18
N PHE A 44 19.19 -2.58 -16.12
CA PHE A 44 17.72 -2.50 -16.25
C PHE A 44 17.26 -1.29 -17.07
N ILE A 45 17.90 -0.13 -16.91
CA ILE A 45 17.61 1.05 -17.75
C ILE A 45 17.98 0.78 -19.20
N ALA A 46 19.17 0.24 -19.46
CA ALA A 46 19.61 -0.10 -20.81
C ALA A 46 18.66 -1.13 -21.45
N GLY A 47 18.22 -2.13 -20.68
CA GLY A 47 17.19 -3.09 -21.10
C GLY A 47 15.90 -2.38 -21.50
N LEU A 48 15.40 -1.45 -20.69
CA LEU A 48 14.22 -0.64 -21.04
C LEU A 48 14.42 0.15 -22.34
N CYS A 49 15.57 0.81 -22.52
CA CYS A 49 15.88 1.53 -23.76
C CYS A 49 15.87 0.60 -24.98
N VAL A 50 16.47 -0.58 -24.86
CA VAL A 50 16.46 -1.60 -25.92
C VAL A 50 15.04 -2.07 -26.22
N PHE A 51 14.21 -2.31 -25.21
CA PHE A 51 12.81 -2.69 -25.39
C PHE A 51 12.01 -1.59 -26.13
N ILE A 52 12.20 -0.33 -25.76
CA ILE A 52 11.54 0.80 -26.42
C ILE A 52 11.99 0.90 -27.89
N ILE A 53 13.30 0.86 -28.14
CA ILE A 53 13.86 0.93 -29.51
C ILE A 53 13.37 -0.25 -30.34
N SER A 54 13.38 -1.46 -29.79
CA SER A 54 12.90 -2.66 -30.48
C SER A 54 11.41 -2.57 -30.80
N THR A 55 10.60 -2.05 -29.87
CA THR A 55 9.16 -1.84 -30.07
C THR A 55 8.93 -0.84 -31.20
N LEU A 56 9.58 0.32 -31.13
CA LEU A 56 9.49 1.35 -32.17
C LEU A 56 9.96 0.85 -33.54
N ALA A 57 11.01 0.02 -33.58
CA ALA A 57 11.50 -0.56 -34.82
C ALA A 57 10.50 -1.54 -35.44
N ILE A 58 9.88 -2.40 -34.62
CA ILE A 58 8.83 -3.34 -35.08
C ILE A 58 7.63 -2.55 -35.61
N ASP A 59 7.14 -1.56 -34.85
CA ASP A 59 5.96 -0.77 -35.25
C ASP A 59 6.23 0.05 -36.52
N PHE A 60 7.46 0.57 -36.67
CA PHE A 60 7.88 1.26 -37.88
C PHE A 60 7.92 0.33 -39.10
N ILE A 61 8.34 -0.92 -38.94
CA ILE A 61 8.39 -1.91 -40.02
C ILE A 61 6.99 -2.37 -40.40
N ASP A 62 6.13 -2.65 -39.42
CA ASP A 62 4.81 -3.24 -39.64
C ASP A 62 3.79 -2.22 -40.16
N GLU A 63 3.73 -1.02 -39.58
CA GLU A 63 2.69 -0.02 -39.88
C GLU A 63 3.20 1.20 -40.66
N GLY A 64 4.53 1.36 -40.80
CA GLY A 64 5.13 2.55 -41.41
C GLY A 64 4.96 3.82 -40.58
N ARG A 65 4.50 3.72 -39.31
CA ARG A 65 4.28 4.84 -38.38
C ARG A 65 4.90 4.56 -37.01
N LEU A 66 5.46 5.59 -36.39
CA LEU A 66 6.02 5.53 -35.03
C LEU A 66 4.92 5.78 -34.00
N MET A 67 3.97 4.85 -33.86
CA MET A 67 2.95 4.93 -32.81
C MET A 67 3.30 3.93 -31.70
N LEU A 68 3.65 4.45 -30.53
CA LEU A 68 3.68 3.64 -29.31
C LEU A 68 2.23 3.34 -28.94
N GLU A 69 1.79 2.09 -29.13
CA GLU A 69 0.46 1.65 -28.69
C GLU A 69 0.38 1.67 -27.15
N PHE A 70 -0.12 2.77 -26.61
CA PHE A 70 -0.51 2.87 -25.19
C PHE A 70 -1.91 2.28 -24.95
N ASP A 71 -2.49 1.60 -25.92
CA ASP A 71 -3.86 1.09 -25.88
C ASP A 71 -4.05 0.10 -24.74
N LEU A 72 -3.07 -0.76 -24.47
CA LEU A 72 -3.13 -1.66 -23.31
C LEU A 72 -3.16 -0.88 -21.99
N LEU A 73 -2.44 0.24 -21.89
CA LEU A 73 -2.40 1.08 -20.70
C LEU A 73 -3.73 1.84 -20.54
N ILE A 74 -4.24 2.43 -21.61
CA ILE A 74 -5.52 3.14 -21.64
C ILE A 74 -6.67 2.18 -21.30
N PHE A 75 -6.66 0.98 -21.88
CA PHE A 75 -7.60 -0.09 -21.56
C PHE A 75 -7.50 -0.50 -20.09
N SER A 76 -6.29 -0.77 -19.60
CA SER A 76 -6.06 -1.27 -18.23
C SER A 76 -6.47 -0.26 -17.15
N PHE A 77 -6.18 1.03 -17.37
CA PHE A 77 -6.56 2.15 -16.49
C PHE A 77 -7.88 2.82 -16.90
N GLY A 78 -8.67 2.17 -17.76
CA GLY A 78 -9.98 2.67 -18.14
C GLY A 78 -10.87 2.88 -16.90
N GLN A 79 -11.74 3.89 -16.96
CA GLN A 79 -12.67 4.26 -15.88
C GLN A 79 -11.99 4.55 -14.52
N LEU A 80 -10.70 4.91 -14.50
CA LEU A 80 -10.01 5.34 -13.28
C LEU A 80 -10.74 6.45 -12.50
N PRO A 81 -11.39 7.46 -13.14
CA PRO A 81 -12.17 8.46 -12.41
C PRO A 81 -13.26 7.86 -11.53
N LEU A 82 -13.94 6.79 -11.98
CA LEU A 82 -14.98 6.11 -11.19
C LEU A 82 -14.38 5.43 -9.96
N ALA A 83 -13.20 4.80 -10.11
CA ALA A 83 -12.47 4.20 -8.99
C ALA A 83 -12.05 5.27 -7.97
N LEU A 84 -11.56 6.43 -8.42
CA LEU A 84 -11.21 7.56 -7.56
C LEU A 84 -12.44 8.18 -6.86
N MET A 85 -13.57 8.30 -7.56
CA MET A 85 -14.82 8.77 -6.95
C MET A 85 -15.35 7.81 -5.89
N THR A 86 -15.15 6.50 -6.08
CA THR A 86 -15.50 5.46 -5.09
C THR A 86 -14.53 5.45 -3.90
N TRP A 87 -13.27 5.82 -4.15
CA TRP A 87 -12.26 5.94 -3.09
C TRP A 87 -12.58 7.05 -2.09
N VAL A 88 -13.14 8.20 -2.53
CA VAL A 88 -13.48 9.33 -1.65
C VAL A 88 -14.40 8.92 -0.47
N PRO A 89 -15.57 8.27 -0.66
CA PRO A 89 -16.41 7.83 0.45
C PRO A 89 -15.76 6.74 1.30
N MET A 90 -14.96 5.84 0.72
CA MET A 90 -14.19 4.85 1.49
C MET A 90 -13.20 5.54 2.43
N PHE A 91 -12.43 6.50 1.91
CA PHE A 91 -11.48 7.29 2.68
C PHE A 91 -12.18 8.11 3.76
N LEU A 92 -13.26 8.80 3.42
CA LEU A 92 -14.02 9.62 4.36
C LEU A 92 -14.64 8.78 5.49
N SER A 93 -15.18 7.60 5.16
CA SER A 93 -15.70 6.67 6.17
C SER A 93 -14.59 6.19 7.13
N THR A 94 -13.40 5.88 6.58
CA THR A 94 -12.23 5.46 7.36
C THR A 94 -11.68 6.58 8.24
N LEU A 95 -11.76 7.83 7.78
CA LEU A 95 -11.31 9.00 8.54
C LEU A 95 -12.28 9.36 9.67
N LEU A 96 -13.58 9.36 9.41
CA LEU A 96 -14.57 9.86 10.36
C LEU A 96 -15.05 8.81 11.35
N VAL A 97 -15.39 7.60 10.88
CA VAL A 97 -16.11 6.62 11.71
C VAL A 97 -15.25 6.07 12.86
N PRO A 98 -14.02 5.56 12.64
CA PRO A 98 -13.15 5.10 13.74
C PRO A 98 -12.83 6.21 14.74
N TYR A 99 -12.66 7.44 14.27
CA TYR A 99 -12.36 8.59 15.12
C TYR A 99 -13.55 8.99 15.99
N GLN A 100 -14.77 9.00 15.44
CA GLN A 100 -16.00 9.25 16.18
C GLN A 100 -16.29 8.14 17.20
N ALA A 101 -16.10 6.87 16.83
CA ALA A 101 -16.23 5.73 17.75
C ALA A 101 -15.31 5.87 18.96
N LEU A 102 -14.04 6.23 18.73
CA LEU A 102 -13.09 6.48 19.81
C LEU A 102 -13.51 7.65 20.71
N ARG A 103 -14.01 8.75 20.13
CA ARG A 103 -14.54 9.89 20.91
C ARG A 103 -15.74 9.51 21.77
N LEU A 104 -16.62 8.65 21.28
CA LEU A 104 -17.76 8.16 22.06
C LEU A 104 -17.30 7.34 23.26
N TRP A 105 -16.27 6.51 23.09
CA TRP A 105 -15.71 5.68 24.16
C TRP A 105 -14.88 6.47 25.19
N ALA A 106 -14.25 7.56 24.77
CA ALA A 106 -13.43 8.41 25.64
C ALA A 106 -14.23 9.40 26.49
N ARG A 107 -15.52 9.65 26.20
CA ARG A 107 -16.33 10.62 26.95
C ARG A 107 -16.63 10.10 28.37
N PRO A 108 -16.33 10.86 29.44
CA PRO A 108 -16.77 10.52 30.78
C PRO A 108 -18.29 10.65 30.88
N ARG A 109 -18.99 9.53 31.05
CA ARG A 109 -20.45 9.47 31.20
C ARG A 109 -20.82 8.51 32.33
N ALA A 110 -21.97 8.75 32.96
CA ALA A 110 -22.57 7.81 33.91
C ALA A 110 -22.72 6.42 33.28
N GLY A 111 -22.60 5.37 34.08
CA GLY A 111 -22.40 3.97 33.62
C GLY A 111 -23.33 3.52 32.49
N GLY A 112 -24.63 3.80 32.59
CA GLY A 112 -25.61 3.43 31.55
C GLY A 112 -25.50 4.22 30.24
N ALA A 113 -25.13 5.50 30.29
CA ALA A 113 -24.90 6.30 29.09
C ALA A 113 -23.57 5.96 28.41
N TRP A 114 -22.61 5.39 29.16
CA TRP A 114 -21.36 4.88 28.61
C TRP A 114 -21.56 3.55 27.88
N THR A 115 -22.30 2.59 28.43
CA THR A 115 -22.59 1.31 27.75
C THR A 115 -23.32 1.52 26.41
N LEU A 116 -24.26 2.46 26.37
CA LEU A 116 -24.91 2.91 25.13
C LEU A 116 -23.92 3.53 24.14
N GLY A 117 -23.02 4.39 24.62
CA GLY A 117 -21.95 4.97 23.79
C GLY A 117 -20.99 3.91 23.25
N VAL A 118 -20.71 2.86 24.02
CA VAL A 118 -19.91 1.71 23.58
C VAL A 118 -20.62 0.94 22.49
N GLY A 119 -21.89 0.58 22.72
CA GLY A 119 -22.72 -0.11 21.74
C GLY A 119 -22.84 0.67 20.43
N LEU A 120 -23.12 1.97 20.50
CA LEU A 120 -23.18 2.83 19.30
C LEU A 120 -21.85 2.86 18.55
N GLY A 121 -20.72 2.98 19.24
CA GLY A 121 -19.39 2.92 18.63
C GLY A 121 -19.12 1.59 17.92
N CYS A 122 -19.51 0.46 18.52
CA CYS A 122 -19.39 -0.86 17.90
C CYS A 122 -20.27 -1.00 16.66
N VAL A 123 -21.52 -0.52 16.70
CA VAL A 123 -22.44 -0.52 15.54
C VAL A 123 -21.88 0.33 14.40
N LEU A 124 -21.37 1.52 14.70
CA LEU A 124 -20.73 2.40 13.71
C LEU A 124 -19.52 1.72 13.05
N LEU A 125 -18.67 1.05 13.83
CA LEU A 125 -17.51 0.31 13.31
C LEU A 125 -17.93 -0.90 12.46
N ALA A 126 -18.97 -1.63 12.87
CA ALA A 126 -19.51 -2.74 12.08
C ALA A 126 -20.06 -2.23 10.73
N ALA A 127 -20.81 -1.13 10.74
CA ALA A 127 -21.29 -0.48 9.53
C ALA A 127 -20.14 -0.01 8.64
N HIS A 128 -19.08 0.60 9.20
CA HIS A 128 -17.89 1.00 8.45
C HIS A 128 -17.19 -0.17 7.76
N ASN A 129 -16.99 -1.29 8.46
CA ASN A 129 -16.40 -2.50 7.87
C ASN A 129 -17.30 -3.07 6.76
N ALA A 130 -18.62 -3.09 6.97
CA ALA A 130 -19.57 -3.52 5.94
C ALA A 130 -19.51 -2.62 4.70
N VAL A 131 -19.45 -1.30 4.86
CA VAL A 131 -19.29 -0.35 3.75
C VAL A 131 -17.99 -0.59 3.00
N LEU A 132 -16.86 -0.73 3.72
CA LEU A 132 -15.57 -1.00 3.08
C LEU A 132 -15.52 -2.35 2.36
N CYS A 133 -16.26 -3.36 2.80
CA CYS A 133 -16.32 -4.66 2.14
C CYS A 133 -17.26 -4.68 0.94
N VAL A 134 -18.46 -4.10 1.07
CA VAL A 134 -19.52 -4.21 0.06
C VAL A 134 -19.38 -3.18 -1.04
N LEU A 135 -19.07 -1.91 -0.72
CA LEU A 135 -19.06 -0.82 -1.70
C LEU A 135 -18.06 -1.05 -2.84
N PRO A 136 -16.77 -1.38 -2.58
CA PRO A 136 -15.79 -1.48 -3.66
C PRO A 136 -16.05 -2.70 -4.54
N VAL A 137 -16.49 -3.81 -3.94
CA VAL A 137 -16.86 -5.04 -4.65
C VAL A 137 -18.09 -4.80 -5.52
N HIS A 138 -19.11 -4.12 -4.99
CA HIS A 138 -20.31 -3.79 -5.75
C HIS A 138 -19.98 -2.91 -6.96
N VAL A 139 -19.19 -1.85 -6.79
CA VAL A 139 -18.78 -0.98 -7.89
C VAL A 139 -17.93 -1.74 -8.92
N ALA A 140 -16.97 -2.56 -8.46
CA ALA A 140 -16.09 -3.32 -9.34
C ALA A 140 -16.82 -4.34 -10.23
N LEU A 141 -17.90 -4.94 -9.72
CA LEU A 141 -18.73 -5.91 -10.43
C LEU A 141 -19.79 -5.24 -11.30
N LYS A 142 -20.49 -4.23 -10.77
CA LYS A 142 -21.60 -3.56 -11.49
C LYS A 142 -21.11 -2.77 -12.71
N TYR A 143 -20.01 -2.04 -12.57
CA TYR A 143 -19.46 -1.22 -13.63
C TYR A 143 -18.39 -1.95 -14.45
N GLN A 144 -18.10 -3.22 -14.14
CA GLN A 144 -17.09 -4.04 -14.83
C GLN A 144 -15.77 -3.29 -15.04
N LEU A 145 -15.21 -2.76 -13.93
CA LEU A 145 -13.97 -1.99 -13.98
C LEU A 145 -12.84 -2.79 -14.66
N PRO A 146 -12.03 -2.15 -15.51
CA PRO A 146 -10.82 -2.73 -16.08
C PRO A 146 -9.84 -3.22 -14.99
N PRO A 147 -8.96 -4.19 -15.33
CA PRO A 147 -8.20 -4.93 -14.32
C PRO A 147 -7.32 -4.04 -13.45
N ALA A 148 -6.59 -3.06 -14.01
CA ALA A 148 -5.71 -2.21 -13.21
C ALA A 148 -6.51 -1.25 -12.31
N SER A 149 -7.56 -0.61 -12.84
CA SER A 149 -8.48 0.24 -12.05
C SER A 149 -9.13 -0.53 -10.88
N ARG A 150 -9.53 -1.79 -11.11
CA ARG A 150 -10.05 -2.68 -10.07
C ARG A 150 -9.00 -2.99 -9.01
N CYS A 151 -7.77 -3.29 -9.41
CA CYS A 151 -6.65 -3.52 -8.48
C CYS A 151 -6.38 -2.30 -7.60
N VAL A 152 -6.36 -1.09 -8.17
CA VAL A 152 -6.18 0.16 -7.40
C VAL A 152 -7.26 0.29 -6.32
N LEU A 153 -8.52 0.06 -6.68
CA LEU A 153 -9.65 0.17 -5.74
C LEU A 153 -9.57 -0.86 -4.61
N VAL A 154 -9.26 -2.13 -4.94
CA VAL A 154 -9.15 -3.22 -3.96
C VAL A 154 -7.92 -3.06 -3.07
N PHE A 155 -6.77 -2.64 -3.62
CA PHE A 155 -5.58 -2.37 -2.80
C PHE A 155 -5.81 -1.23 -1.82
N GLU A 156 -6.49 -0.17 -2.26
CA GLU A 156 -6.88 0.92 -1.36
C GLU A 156 -7.90 0.48 -0.30
N GLN A 157 -8.86 -0.39 -0.65
CA GLN A 157 -9.78 -1.01 0.31
C GLN A 157 -9.02 -1.76 1.40
N VAL A 158 -8.11 -2.66 1.03
CA VAL A 158 -7.32 -3.47 1.98
C VAL A 158 -6.45 -2.57 2.85
N ARG A 159 -5.82 -1.54 2.25
CA ARG A 159 -5.00 -0.55 2.97
C ARG A 159 -5.81 0.16 4.04
N LEU A 160 -6.99 0.67 3.70
CA LEU A 160 -7.86 1.39 4.63
C LEU A 160 -8.37 0.49 5.77
N LEU A 161 -8.72 -0.76 5.46
CA LEU A 161 -9.13 -1.76 6.45
C LEU A 161 -8.02 -2.07 7.46
N MET A 162 -6.79 -2.32 6.97
CA MET A 162 -5.64 -2.58 7.84
C MET A 162 -5.32 -1.38 8.74
N LYS A 163 -5.42 -0.16 8.20
CA LYS A 163 -5.17 1.08 8.95
C LYS A 163 -6.26 1.36 9.98
N SER A 164 -7.53 1.18 9.65
CA SER A 164 -8.63 1.38 10.60
C SER A 164 -8.50 0.42 11.79
N TYR A 165 -8.18 -0.85 11.52
CA TYR A 165 -7.92 -1.85 12.56
C TYR A 165 -6.72 -1.48 13.42
N SER A 166 -5.58 -1.11 12.81
CA SER A 166 -4.39 -0.74 13.59
C SER A 166 -4.62 0.49 14.46
N PHE A 167 -5.35 1.49 13.97
CA PHE A 167 -5.68 2.67 14.74
C PHE A 167 -6.54 2.30 15.95
N LEU A 168 -7.60 1.53 15.73
CA LEU A 168 -8.51 1.11 16.80
C LEU A 168 -7.76 0.30 17.87
N ARG A 169 -6.96 -0.68 17.45
CA ARG A 169 -6.21 -1.56 18.36
C ARG A 169 -5.25 -0.79 19.27
N GLU A 170 -4.57 0.23 18.75
CA GLU A 170 -3.60 1.01 19.53
C GLU A 170 -4.28 2.13 20.34
N ALA A 171 -5.37 2.72 19.84
CA ALA A 171 -6.04 3.85 20.49
C ALA A 171 -7.02 3.45 21.60
N VAL A 172 -7.67 2.28 21.50
CA VAL A 172 -8.68 1.81 22.48
C VAL A 172 -8.13 1.66 23.90
N PRO A 173 -6.98 1.01 24.15
CA PRO A 173 -6.44 0.90 25.50
C PRO A 173 -6.15 2.28 26.11
N GLY A 174 -5.68 3.23 25.30
CA GLY A 174 -5.43 4.60 25.72
C GLY A 174 -6.72 5.34 26.12
N ALA A 175 -7.81 5.17 25.35
CA ALA A 175 -9.11 5.76 25.68
C ALA A 175 -9.73 5.16 26.96
N LEU A 176 -9.54 3.86 27.19
CA LEU A 176 -9.97 3.20 28.42
C LEU A 176 -9.17 3.69 29.65
N CYS A 177 -7.86 3.84 29.53
CA CYS A 177 -7.03 4.41 30.61
C CYS A 177 -7.35 5.88 30.89
N ALA A 178 -7.66 6.69 29.87
CA ALA A 178 -8.05 8.08 30.03
C ALA A 178 -9.31 8.23 30.92
N ARG A 179 -10.24 7.27 30.86
CA ARG A 179 -11.41 7.22 31.73
C ARG A 179 -11.06 6.98 33.20
N VAL A 180 -10.02 6.19 33.48
CA VAL A 180 -9.59 5.85 34.84
C VAL A 180 -8.85 7.02 35.53
N GLY A 181 -8.69 8.16 34.83
CA GLY A 181 -8.03 9.35 35.35
C GLY A 181 -6.52 9.38 35.05
N ASP A 182 -6.03 8.46 34.24
CA ASP A 182 -4.59 8.19 34.03
C ASP A 182 -3.89 9.19 33.08
N GLY A 183 -4.41 10.42 32.94
CA GLY A 183 -3.77 11.54 32.21
C GLY A 183 -3.47 11.33 30.71
N LYS A 184 -3.78 10.17 30.12
CA LYS A 184 -3.44 9.86 28.73
C LYS A 184 -4.35 10.60 27.76
N GLN A 185 -3.79 11.60 27.09
CA GLN A 185 -4.51 12.40 26.09
C GLN A 185 -4.96 11.53 24.90
N ALA A 186 -6.22 11.74 24.50
CA ALA A 186 -6.82 11.14 23.31
C ALA A 186 -6.03 11.53 22.05
N PRO A 187 -5.96 10.66 21.03
CA PRO A 187 -5.22 10.98 19.81
C PRO A 187 -5.83 12.19 19.08
N SER A 188 -4.97 13.09 18.62
CA SER A 188 -5.37 14.22 17.79
C SER A 188 -5.85 13.73 16.42
N PHE A 189 -6.87 14.42 15.87
CA PHE A 189 -7.37 14.17 14.52
C PHE A 189 -6.27 14.34 13.47
N SER A 190 -5.39 15.34 13.64
CA SER A 190 -4.28 15.60 12.73
C SER A 190 -3.29 14.42 12.69
N SER A 191 -2.98 13.82 13.84
CA SER A 191 -2.10 12.65 13.92
C SER A 191 -2.72 11.42 13.23
N TYR A 192 -4.05 11.26 13.31
CA TYR A 192 -4.75 10.18 12.61
C TYR A 192 -4.78 10.40 11.10
N LEU A 193 -5.12 11.61 10.64
CA LEU A 193 -5.09 11.98 9.23
C LEU A 193 -3.69 11.77 8.63
N TYR A 194 -2.64 12.19 9.35
CA TYR A 194 -1.25 11.96 8.95
C TYR A 194 -0.95 10.46 8.80
N PHE A 195 -1.40 9.62 9.73
CA PHE A 195 -1.22 8.16 9.66
C PHE A 195 -1.92 7.54 8.43
N LEU A 196 -3.10 8.02 8.04
CA LEU A 196 -3.81 7.48 6.87
C LEU A 196 -3.02 7.62 5.57
N PHE A 197 -2.16 8.64 5.45
CA PHE A 197 -1.27 8.80 4.30
C PHE A 197 0.13 8.20 4.52
N CYS A 198 0.58 8.04 5.77
CA CYS A 198 1.91 7.50 6.10
C CYS A 198 2.14 6.10 5.49
N PRO A 199 3.33 5.80 4.92
CA PRO A 199 3.64 4.49 4.31
C PRO A 199 3.92 3.40 5.37
N THR A 200 3.02 3.29 6.36
CA THR A 200 3.09 2.32 7.45
C THR A 200 1.69 1.85 7.82
N LEU A 201 1.57 0.59 8.22
CA LEU A 201 0.29 0.01 8.68
C LEU A 201 0.10 0.06 10.19
N ILE A 202 1.13 0.43 10.97
CA ILE A 202 1.08 0.45 12.44
C ILE A 202 0.89 1.88 12.92
N TYR A 203 -0.24 2.16 13.58
CA TYR A 203 -0.50 3.45 14.20
C TYR A 203 0.38 3.69 15.43
N ARG A 204 0.98 4.88 15.51
CA ARG A 204 1.63 5.45 16.70
C ARG A 204 1.24 6.92 16.85
N LYS A 205 1.29 7.41 18.09
CA LYS A 205 1.02 8.83 18.40
C LYS A 205 2.05 9.77 17.77
N THR A 206 3.32 9.34 17.77
CA THR A 206 4.45 10.10 17.24
C THR A 206 5.28 9.22 16.31
N TYR A 207 5.75 9.82 15.21
CA TYR A 207 6.64 9.19 14.25
C TYR A 207 7.93 10.00 14.13
N PRO A 208 9.08 9.36 13.86
CA PRO A 208 10.29 10.08 13.52
C PRO A 208 10.09 10.86 12.22
N ARG A 209 10.43 12.15 12.24
CA ARG A 209 10.25 13.05 11.09
C ARG A 209 11.57 13.58 10.56
N THR A 210 11.67 13.73 9.24
CA THR A 210 12.81 14.39 8.59
C THR A 210 12.70 15.92 8.71
N PRO A 211 13.82 16.67 8.75
CA PRO A 211 13.80 18.12 8.92
C PRO A 211 13.18 18.85 7.71
N ASN A 212 13.55 18.45 6.49
CA ASN A 212 13.09 19.07 5.25
C ASN A 212 12.62 18.01 4.24
N VAL A 213 11.84 18.44 3.24
CA VAL A 213 11.40 17.61 2.10
C VAL A 213 12.34 17.86 0.92
N ARG A 214 12.98 16.81 0.41
CA ARG A 214 13.82 16.87 -0.79
C ARG A 214 12.98 16.60 -2.04
N TRP A 215 12.42 17.65 -2.63
CA TRP A 215 11.54 17.54 -3.81
C TRP A 215 12.20 16.86 -5.02
N ASN A 216 13.50 17.05 -5.23
CA ASN A 216 14.23 16.35 -6.29
C ASN A 216 14.21 14.83 -6.12
N TYR A 217 14.33 14.35 -4.87
CA TYR A 217 14.25 12.91 -4.56
C TYR A 217 12.82 12.39 -4.77
N VAL A 218 11.80 13.17 -4.37
CA VAL A 218 10.38 12.84 -4.61
C VAL A 218 10.08 12.73 -6.10
N ALA A 219 10.46 13.74 -6.88
CA ALA A 219 10.24 13.78 -8.33
C ALA A 219 10.97 12.63 -9.05
N LYS A 220 12.22 12.36 -8.67
CA LYS A 220 13.00 11.23 -9.20
C LYS A 220 12.30 9.89 -8.93
N ASN A 221 11.86 9.65 -7.71
CA ASN A 221 11.18 8.40 -7.36
C ASN A 221 9.82 8.24 -8.06
N PHE A 222 9.04 9.32 -8.21
CA PHE A 222 7.79 9.25 -9.00
C PHE A 222 8.07 9.00 -10.48
N ALA A 223 9.08 9.64 -11.06
CA ALA A 223 9.49 9.39 -12.45
C ALA A 223 9.97 7.94 -12.63
N GLN A 224 10.74 7.40 -11.68
CA GLN A 224 11.16 5.99 -11.70
C GLN A 224 9.96 5.04 -11.55
N ALA A 225 9.01 5.32 -10.67
CA ALA A 225 7.80 4.51 -10.51
C ALA A 225 6.97 4.50 -11.81
N LEU A 226 6.77 5.67 -12.45
CA LEU A 226 6.09 5.77 -13.74
C LEU A 226 6.85 5.00 -14.83
N GLY A 227 8.17 5.15 -14.90
CA GLY A 227 9.02 4.41 -15.84
C GLY A 227 8.91 2.89 -15.65
N CYS A 228 8.80 2.40 -14.42
CA CYS A 228 8.59 0.98 -14.14
C CYS A 228 7.19 0.49 -14.54
N VAL A 229 6.14 1.33 -14.39
CA VAL A 229 4.79 1.00 -14.89
C VAL A 229 4.80 0.88 -16.41
N LEU A 230 5.45 1.82 -17.10
CA LEU A 230 5.62 1.74 -18.55
C LEU A 230 6.42 0.50 -18.97
N TYR A 231 7.50 0.18 -18.25
CA TYR A 231 8.29 -1.02 -18.51
C TYR A 231 7.44 -2.30 -18.33
N ALA A 232 6.68 -2.38 -17.25
CA ALA A 232 5.76 -3.49 -17.00
C ALA A 232 4.71 -3.64 -18.12
N CYS A 233 4.17 -2.52 -18.62
CA CYS A 233 3.27 -2.52 -19.77
C CYS A 233 3.95 -3.08 -21.04
N PHE A 234 5.17 -2.67 -21.36
CA PHE A 234 5.89 -3.20 -22.52
C PHE A 234 6.18 -4.70 -22.41
N ILE A 235 6.58 -5.17 -21.22
CA ILE A 235 6.79 -6.60 -20.96
C ILE A 235 5.49 -7.37 -21.17
N LEU A 236 4.37 -6.87 -20.65
CA LEU A 236 3.06 -7.49 -20.85
C LEU A 236 2.68 -7.55 -22.33
N SER A 237 2.73 -6.42 -23.04
CA SER A 237 2.33 -6.34 -24.46
C SER A 237 3.20 -7.23 -25.36
N ARG A 238 4.53 -7.23 -25.18
CA ARG A 238 5.45 -7.90 -26.11
C ARG A 238 5.80 -9.33 -25.71
N LEU A 239 5.89 -9.63 -24.41
CA LEU A 239 6.33 -10.95 -23.93
C LEU A 239 5.18 -11.82 -23.44
N CYS A 240 4.15 -11.24 -22.82
CA CYS A 240 3.05 -12.02 -22.24
C CYS A 240 1.89 -12.24 -23.24
N VAL A 241 1.40 -11.19 -23.88
CA VAL A 241 0.25 -11.27 -24.80
C VAL A 241 0.41 -12.33 -25.89
N PRO A 242 1.53 -12.42 -26.65
CA PRO A 242 1.65 -13.44 -27.69
C PRO A 242 1.66 -14.87 -27.15
N VAL A 243 2.27 -15.10 -25.97
CA VAL A 243 2.30 -16.43 -25.33
C VAL A 243 0.88 -16.87 -24.96
N PHE A 244 0.08 -15.99 -24.37
CA PHE A 244 -1.29 -16.32 -23.96
C PHE A 244 -2.28 -16.34 -25.13
N ALA A 245 -2.11 -15.47 -26.13
CA ALA A 245 -2.97 -15.46 -27.31
C ALA A 245 -2.84 -16.76 -28.11
N ASN A 246 -1.61 -17.27 -28.27
CA ASN A 246 -1.35 -18.54 -28.97
C ASN A 246 -1.92 -19.75 -28.21
N MET A 247 -1.90 -19.71 -26.87
CA MET A 247 -2.42 -20.80 -26.04
C MET A 247 -3.93 -21.01 -26.18
N SER A 248 -4.71 -19.96 -26.49
CA SER A 248 -6.17 -20.08 -26.66
C SER A 248 -6.59 -20.86 -27.91
N ARG A 249 -5.67 -21.08 -28.86
CA ARG A 249 -5.94 -21.74 -30.14
C ARG A 249 -5.62 -23.24 -30.14
N GLU A 250 -4.80 -23.72 -29.20
CA GLU A 250 -4.40 -25.13 -29.14
C GLU A 250 -5.24 -25.93 -28.13
N PRO A 251 -5.55 -27.22 -28.39
CA PRO A 251 -6.23 -28.07 -27.43
C PRO A 251 -5.37 -28.26 -26.17
N PHE A 252 -6.00 -28.27 -25.00
CA PHE A 252 -5.30 -28.35 -23.72
C PHE A 252 -4.46 -29.63 -23.61
N SER A 253 -3.15 -29.48 -23.72
CA SER A 253 -2.16 -30.56 -23.59
C SER A 253 -1.21 -30.25 -22.44
N SER A 254 -0.84 -31.27 -21.67
CA SER A 254 0.14 -31.14 -20.57
C SER A 254 1.48 -30.58 -21.06
N ARG A 255 1.88 -30.96 -22.29
CA ARG A 255 3.08 -30.41 -22.95
C ARG A 255 2.97 -28.90 -23.20
N ALA A 256 1.84 -28.45 -23.73
CA ALA A 256 1.60 -27.03 -24.00
C ALA A 256 1.59 -26.21 -22.69
N LEU A 257 0.99 -26.74 -21.63
CA LEU A 257 1.00 -26.10 -20.31
C LEU A 257 2.42 -25.90 -19.77
N VAL A 258 3.27 -26.94 -19.81
CA VAL A 258 4.66 -26.86 -19.31
C VAL A 258 5.47 -25.84 -20.13
N LEU A 259 5.34 -25.86 -21.46
CA LEU A 259 6.02 -24.89 -22.33
C LEU A 259 5.58 -23.45 -22.02
N SER A 260 4.28 -23.21 -21.85
CA SER A 260 3.75 -21.89 -21.49
C SER A 260 4.30 -21.39 -20.15
N ILE A 261 4.41 -22.26 -19.14
CA ILE A 261 5.00 -21.89 -17.84
C ILE A 261 6.48 -21.50 -18.03
N MET A 262 7.25 -22.26 -18.80
CA MET A 262 8.66 -21.94 -19.06
C MET A 262 8.81 -20.62 -19.79
N HIS A 263 7.99 -20.35 -20.81
CA HIS A 263 7.99 -19.07 -21.53
C HIS A 263 7.54 -17.89 -20.64
N ALA A 264 6.60 -18.11 -19.73
CA ALA A 264 6.10 -17.07 -18.82
C ALA A 264 7.03 -16.82 -17.61
N THR A 265 7.97 -17.73 -17.31
CA THR A 265 8.84 -17.64 -16.12
C THR A 265 9.74 -16.39 -16.19
N LEU A 266 10.41 -16.16 -17.32
CA LEU A 266 11.31 -15.02 -17.46
C LEU A 266 10.57 -13.68 -17.37
N PRO A 267 9.49 -13.42 -18.15
CA PRO A 267 8.68 -12.21 -17.97
C PRO A 267 8.12 -12.07 -16.55
N GLY A 268 7.73 -13.17 -15.91
CA GLY A 268 7.23 -13.19 -14.54
C GLY A 268 8.25 -12.69 -13.52
N ILE A 269 9.51 -13.14 -13.60
CA ILE A 269 10.58 -12.68 -12.71
C ILE A 269 10.86 -11.19 -12.92
N PHE A 270 10.92 -10.73 -14.19
CA PHE A 270 11.11 -9.31 -14.48
C PHE A 270 9.96 -8.46 -13.93
N MET A 271 8.71 -8.90 -14.10
CA MET A 271 7.53 -8.22 -13.54
C MET A 271 7.58 -8.16 -12.01
N LEU A 272 7.98 -9.26 -11.34
CA LEU A 272 8.12 -9.29 -9.89
C LEU A 272 9.15 -8.27 -9.40
N LEU A 273 10.34 -8.23 -10.00
CA LEU A 273 11.39 -7.29 -9.64
C LEU A 273 10.99 -5.83 -9.89
N LEU A 274 10.31 -5.56 -11.02
CA LEU A 274 9.80 -4.23 -11.35
C LEU A 274 8.72 -3.78 -10.38
N ILE A 275 7.75 -4.64 -10.03
CA ILE A 275 6.70 -4.30 -9.05
C ILE A 275 7.31 -4.04 -7.68
N PHE A 276 8.28 -4.87 -7.26
CA PHE A 276 9.01 -4.66 -6.02
C PHE A 276 9.70 -3.29 -6.00
N PHE A 277 10.47 -2.97 -7.03
CA PHE A 277 11.18 -1.69 -7.10
C PHE A 277 10.22 -0.49 -7.23
N ALA A 278 9.21 -0.57 -8.10
CA ALA A 278 8.26 0.50 -8.34
C ALA A 278 7.42 0.83 -7.09
N PHE A 279 6.85 -0.19 -6.44
CA PHE A 279 5.94 0.01 -5.32
C PHE A 279 6.70 0.14 -4.00
N LEU A 280 7.47 -0.88 -3.59
CA LEU A 280 8.08 -0.91 -2.25
C LEU A 280 9.21 0.09 -2.10
N HIS A 281 9.98 0.34 -3.15
CA HIS A 281 11.08 1.30 -3.11
C HIS A 281 10.62 2.68 -3.58
N CYS A 282 10.31 2.87 -4.86
CA CYS A 282 10.07 4.21 -5.42
C CYS A 282 8.80 4.87 -4.83
N TRP A 283 7.65 4.21 -4.91
CA TRP A 283 6.37 4.78 -4.47
C TRP A 283 6.35 5.04 -2.96
N LEU A 284 6.68 4.05 -2.12
CA LEU A 284 6.68 4.23 -0.67
C LEU A 284 7.72 5.26 -0.21
N ASN A 285 8.92 5.32 -0.80
CA ASN A 285 9.90 6.35 -0.45
C ASN A 285 9.49 7.75 -0.92
N ALA A 286 8.81 7.89 -2.07
CA ALA A 286 8.27 9.17 -2.51
C ALA A 286 7.23 9.71 -1.52
N PHE A 287 6.28 8.87 -1.09
CA PHE A 287 5.30 9.21 -0.05
C PHE A 287 5.97 9.46 1.31
N ALA A 288 6.98 8.67 1.67
CA ALA A 288 7.72 8.86 2.92
C ALA A 288 8.42 10.22 2.97
N GLU A 289 9.12 10.60 1.91
CA GLU A 289 9.80 11.90 1.84
C GLU A 289 8.79 13.05 1.82
N MET A 290 7.71 12.97 1.02
CA MET A 290 6.67 13.99 0.95
C MET A 290 5.98 14.21 2.30
N LEU A 291 5.72 13.14 3.05
CA LEU A 291 5.13 13.20 4.39
C LEU A 291 6.16 13.43 5.51
N ARG A 292 7.44 13.64 5.18
CA ARG A 292 8.55 13.77 6.13
C ARG A 292 8.67 12.59 7.09
N PHE A 293 8.32 11.38 6.66
CA PHE A 293 8.41 10.16 7.44
C PHE A 293 9.85 9.60 7.41
N GLY A 294 10.41 9.32 8.59
CA GLY A 294 11.82 9.00 8.78
C GLY A 294 12.23 7.52 8.74
N ASP A 295 11.32 6.57 9.00
CA ASP A 295 11.65 5.13 9.03
C ASP A 295 11.40 4.49 7.67
N ARG A 296 12.40 4.49 6.78
CA ARG A 296 12.23 4.08 5.37
C ARG A 296 12.62 2.63 5.07
N MET A 297 12.82 1.84 6.12
CA MET A 297 13.13 0.42 6.00
C MET A 297 11.82 -0.39 5.83
N PHE A 298 11.25 -0.35 4.63
CA PHE A 298 10.00 -1.06 4.30
C PHE A 298 10.22 -2.56 4.05
N TYR A 299 11.42 -2.94 3.62
CA TYR A 299 11.84 -4.31 3.32
C TYR A 299 13.27 -4.53 3.81
N ARG A 300 13.63 -5.80 3.95
CA ARG A 300 15.00 -6.26 4.19
C ARG A 300 15.47 -7.08 2.99
N ASP A 301 16.69 -7.59 3.08
CA ASP A 301 17.30 -8.52 2.15
C ASP A 301 16.50 -9.84 2.11
N TRP A 302 15.53 -9.91 1.20
CA TRP A 302 14.71 -11.10 0.99
C TRP A 302 15.34 -12.08 -0.02
N TRP A 303 16.42 -11.68 -0.66
CA TRP A 303 17.17 -12.44 -1.67
C TRP A 303 18.38 -13.20 -1.10
N ASN A 304 18.63 -13.09 0.21
CA ASN A 304 19.68 -13.80 0.96
C ASN A 304 19.09 -15.01 1.69
#